data_AF-A0A925Y7G0-F1
#
_entry.id   AF-A0A925Y7G0-F1
#
_cell.length_a   1.000
_cell.length_b   1.000
_cell.length_c   1.000
_cell.angle_alpha   90.00
_cell.angle_beta   90.00
_cell.angle_gamma   90.00
#
_symmetry.space_group_name_H-M   'P 1'
#
loop_
_entity.id
_entity.type
_entity.pdbx_description
1 polymer ?
#
loop_
_entity_poly.entity_id
_entity_poly.type
_entity_poly.pdbx_seq_one_letter_code
_entity_poly.pdbx_strand_id
1 'polypeptide(L)'
;MRLATFFSATAVLAVIGVGAFVAYAYEPELEALERVDPASFDAALVAEGRQLAAVGNCIACHTLPGGRSFAGGLPLPTPFGIIHSTNITPDPVTGIGAWSQAAFTRSMREGVDREGRHLYPAFPYDHYTRVSDADNRALYAYLMTRRPVVTDEPANGLPFPLNVRMTVAGWKALFFEPGAFQPDPSRSAVLNRGAYLVEGLGHCGGCLVAAVPVSVGVLSTSYGALRDCVGLLGWAMGPR
;
A
#
# COMPACT_ATOMS: atom_id res chain seq x y z
N MET A 1 42.65 -12.68 -27.24
CA MET A 1 42.34 -11.26 -26.99
C MET A 1 40.85 -10.92 -27.11
N ARG A 2 40.15 -11.25 -28.22
CA ARG A 2 38.73 -10.88 -28.42
C ARG A 2 37.76 -11.41 -27.36
N LEU A 3 38.02 -12.62 -26.83
CA LEU A 3 37.18 -13.24 -25.81
C LEU A 3 37.32 -12.56 -24.43
N ALA A 4 38.54 -12.16 -24.05
CA ALA A 4 38.80 -11.46 -22.79
C ALA A 4 38.17 -10.06 -22.79
N THR A 5 38.27 -9.31 -23.90
CA THR A 5 37.60 -8.01 -24.06
C THR A 5 36.08 -8.12 -24.02
N PHE A 6 35.50 -9.21 -24.53
CA PHE A 6 34.05 -9.44 -24.45
C PHE A 6 33.60 -9.70 -23.02
N PHE A 7 34.29 -10.56 -22.26
CA PHE A 7 33.96 -10.80 -20.86
C PHE A 7 34.14 -9.55 -19.99
N SER A 8 35.19 -8.74 -20.25
CA SER A 8 35.38 -7.46 -19.56
C SER A 8 34.26 -6.46 -19.88
N ALA A 9 33.83 -6.35 -21.13
CA ALA A 9 32.75 -5.44 -21.52
C ALA A 9 31.40 -5.85 -20.87
N THR A 10 31.08 -7.14 -20.87
CA THR A 10 29.86 -7.66 -20.23
C THR A 10 29.87 -7.43 -18.71
N ALA A 11 31.02 -7.66 -18.05
CA ALA A 11 31.16 -7.40 -16.62
C ALA A 11 30.96 -5.90 -16.29
N VAL A 12 31.54 -5.01 -17.10
CA VAL A 12 31.37 -3.56 -16.94
C VAL A 12 29.90 -3.16 -17.11
N LEU A 13 29.22 -3.65 -18.15
CA LEU A 13 27.78 -3.37 -18.36
C LEU A 13 26.91 -3.90 -17.23
N ALA A 14 27.22 -5.09 -16.70
CA ALA A 14 26.50 -5.65 -15.55
C ALA A 14 26.67 -4.78 -14.29
N VAL A 15 27.89 -4.32 -14.02
CA VAL A 15 28.17 -3.41 -12.88
C VAL A 15 27.44 -2.07 -13.06
N ILE A 16 27.45 -1.49 -14.26
CA ILE A 16 26.71 -0.26 -14.54
C ILE A 16 25.20 -0.48 -14.37
N GLY A 17 24.66 -1.58 -14.88
CA GLY A 17 23.24 -1.92 -14.75
C GLY A 17 22.81 -2.10 -13.29
N VAL A 18 23.60 -2.81 -12.49
CA VAL A 18 23.34 -2.96 -11.04
C VAL A 18 23.46 -1.62 -10.33
N GLY A 19 24.49 -0.83 -10.61
CA GLY A 19 24.67 0.50 -10.02
C GLY A 19 23.50 1.44 -10.34
N ALA A 20 23.04 1.45 -11.59
CA ALA A 20 21.90 2.24 -12.01
C ALA A 20 20.60 1.76 -11.35
N PHE A 21 20.39 0.45 -11.23
CA PHE A 21 19.21 -0.10 -10.53
C PHE A 21 19.23 0.23 -9.04
N VAL A 22 20.37 0.08 -8.37
CA VAL A 22 20.53 0.45 -6.94
C VAL A 22 20.26 1.94 -6.76
N ALA A 23 20.78 2.80 -7.63
CA ALA A 23 20.51 4.24 -7.59
C ALA A 23 19.03 4.56 -7.82
N TYR A 24 18.36 3.87 -8.75
CA TYR A 24 16.92 4.01 -9.00
C TYR A 24 16.08 3.52 -7.83
N ALA A 25 16.45 2.40 -7.21
CA ALA A 25 15.69 1.77 -6.14
C ALA A 25 15.96 2.37 -4.76
N TYR A 26 16.97 3.23 -4.64
CA TYR A 26 17.34 3.87 -3.38
C TYR A 26 16.33 4.96 -3.01
N GLU A 27 15.75 4.81 -1.83
CA GLU A 27 14.86 5.80 -1.24
C GLU A 27 15.51 6.30 0.06
N PRO A 28 15.66 7.62 0.25
CA PRO A 28 16.27 8.15 1.46
C PRO A 28 15.39 7.92 2.68
N GLU A 29 16.01 7.63 3.82
CA GLU A 29 15.34 7.63 5.11
C GLU A 29 14.82 9.04 5.42
N LEU A 30 13.56 9.14 5.86
CA LEU A 30 13.01 10.39 6.38
C LEU A 30 13.31 10.47 7.88
N GLU A 31 13.63 11.67 8.35
CA GLU A 31 13.95 11.94 9.74
C GLU A 31 12.88 11.40 10.69
N ALA A 32 13.33 10.68 11.71
CA ALA A 32 12.49 10.19 12.77
C ALA A 32 12.00 11.35 13.64
N LEU A 33 10.71 11.37 13.95
CA LEU A 33 10.16 12.28 14.95
C LEU A 33 10.42 11.70 16.34
N GLU A 34 10.83 12.57 17.27
CA GLU A 34 11.03 12.18 18.67
C GLU A 34 9.69 11.81 19.34
N ARG A 35 8.64 12.60 19.08
CA ARG A 35 7.28 12.34 19.55
C ARG A 35 6.26 13.18 18.79
N VAL A 36 5.13 12.58 18.46
CA VAL A 36 3.93 13.31 18.04
C VAL A 36 2.98 13.41 19.24
N ASP A 37 2.51 14.61 19.55
CA ASP A 37 1.51 14.80 20.61
C ASP A 37 0.11 14.47 20.08
N PRO A 38 -0.56 13.42 20.58
CA PRO A 38 -1.91 13.08 20.14
C PRO A 38 -2.93 14.22 20.35
N ALA A 39 -2.71 15.07 21.35
CA ALA A 39 -3.59 16.19 21.65
C ALA A 39 -3.47 17.36 20.64
N SER A 40 -2.45 17.35 19.79
CA SER A 40 -2.25 18.37 18.75
C SER A 40 -3.20 18.22 17.56
N PHE A 41 -3.86 17.07 17.41
CA PHE A 41 -4.78 16.82 16.31
C PHE A 41 -6.19 17.31 16.61
N ASP A 42 -6.80 17.98 15.63
CA ASP A 42 -8.19 18.38 15.70
C ASP A 42 -9.13 17.15 15.80
N ALA A 43 -10.14 17.24 16.66
CA ALA A 43 -11.04 16.13 16.93
C ALA A 43 -11.90 15.73 15.73
N ALA A 44 -12.28 16.68 14.86
CA ALA A 44 -13.04 16.39 13.65
C ALA A 44 -12.16 15.67 12.62
N LEU A 45 -10.89 16.08 12.49
CA LEU A 45 -9.90 15.40 11.65
C LEU A 45 -9.68 13.95 12.10
N VAL A 46 -9.55 13.72 13.41
CA VAL A 46 -9.43 12.36 13.98
C VAL A 46 -10.69 11.53 13.73
N ALA A 47 -11.87 12.13 13.84
CA ALA A 47 -13.14 11.46 13.57
C ALA A 47 -13.29 11.08 12.09
N GLU A 48 -12.85 11.93 11.17
CA GLU A 48 -12.78 11.64 9.73
C GLU A 48 -11.81 10.49 9.46
N GLY A 49 -10.60 10.55 10.03
CA GLY A 49 -9.60 9.48 9.92
C GLY A 49 -10.11 8.13 10.40
N ARG A 50 -10.92 8.10 11.46
CA ARG A 50 -11.57 6.88 11.94
C ARG A 50 -12.52 6.29 10.90
N GLN A 51 -13.31 7.12 10.21
CA GLN A 51 -14.22 6.66 9.16
C GLN A 51 -13.43 6.13 7.96
N LEU A 52 -12.38 6.84 7.54
CA LEU A 52 -11.51 6.41 6.45
C LEU A 52 -10.78 5.10 6.78
N ALA A 53 -10.30 4.93 8.01
CA ALA A 53 -9.67 3.69 8.45
C ALA A 53 -10.65 2.51 8.47
N ALA A 54 -11.94 2.78 8.69
CA ALA A 54 -13.00 1.78 8.56
C ALA A 54 -13.30 1.46 7.09
N VAL A 55 -13.34 2.46 6.20
CA VAL A 55 -13.50 2.25 4.75
C VAL A 55 -12.34 1.42 4.19
N GLY A 56 -11.10 1.74 4.56
CA GLY A 56 -9.92 0.98 4.16
C GLY A 56 -9.71 -0.33 4.92
N ASN A 57 -10.63 -0.66 5.84
CA ASN A 57 -10.59 -1.86 6.67
C ASN A 57 -9.23 -2.13 7.35
N CYS A 58 -8.51 -1.07 7.75
CA CYS A 58 -7.12 -1.18 8.23
C CYS A 58 -7.01 -2.13 9.43
N ILE A 59 -8.05 -2.15 10.27
CA ILE A 59 -8.09 -2.98 11.48
C ILE A 59 -8.03 -4.48 11.17
N ALA A 60 -8.56 -4.93 10.03
CA ALA A 60 -8.63 -6.35 9.69
C ALA A 60 -7.25 -6.96 9.44
N CYS A 61 -6.35 -6.22 8.78
CA CYS A 61 -4.97 -6.67 8.58
C CYS A 61 -4.11 -6.37 9.79
N HIS A 62 -4.27 -5.20 10.42
CA HIS A 62 -3.38 -4.75 11.48
C HIS A 62 -3.83 -5.18 12.89
N THR A 63 -4.69 -6.19 13.03
CA THR A 63 -5.10 -6.71 14.34
C THR A 63 -5.20 -8.22 14.31
N LEU A 64 -4.46 -8.89 15.19
CA LEU A 64 -4.62 -10.33 15.40
C LEU A 64 -5.97 -10.67 16.07
N PRO A 65 -6.55 -11.85 15.80
CA PRO A 65 -7.69 -12.35 16.56
C PRO A 65 -7.38 -12.36 18.07
N GLY A 66 -8.18 -11.65 18.88
CA GLY A 66 -7.93 -11.48 20.32
C GLY A 66 -6.75 -10.56 20.68
N GLY A 67 -6.08 -9.99 19.68
CA GLY A 67 -4.96 -9.08 19.82
C GLY A 67 -5.37 -7.63 20.08
N ARG A 68 -4.36 -6.77 20.20
CA ARG A 68 -4.56 -5.33 20.38
C ARG A 68 -4.80 -4.66 19.04
N SER A 69 -5.78 -3.77 18.98
CA SER A 69 -6.13 -3.06 17.75
C SER A 69 -4.92 -2.35 17.14
N PHE A 70 -4.71 -2.54 15.84
CA PHE A 70 -3.65 -1.92 15.02
C PHE A 70 -2.22 -2.37 15.32
N ALA A 71 -2.03 -3.37 16.19
CA ALA A 71 -0.73 -3.85 16.63
C ALA A 71 -0.04 -4.82 15.65
N GLY A 72 -0.64 -5.11 14.49
CA GLY A 72 -0.03 -5.95 13.46
C GLY A 72 0.06 -7.44 13.82
N GLY A 73 0.96 -8.14 13.12
CA GLY A 73 1.30 -9.54 13.35
C GLY A 73 0.44 -10.56 12.61
N LEU A 74 -0.57 -10.14 11.84
CA LEU A 74 -1.42 -11.06 11.10
C LEU A 74 -0.63 -11.73 9.96
N PRO A 75 -0.58 -13.08 9.89
CA PRO A 75 0.05 -13.77 8.78
C PRO A 75 -0.83 -13.70 7.52
N LEU A 76 -0.23 -13.23 6.43
CA LEU A 76 -0.79 -13.19 5.09
C LEU A 76 -0.06 -14.22 4.23
N PRO A 77 -0.63 -15.43 4.05
CA PRO A 77 -0.03 -16.44 3.19
C PRO A 77 -0.10 -15.99 1.73
N THR A 78 1.02 -16.11 1.03
CA THR A 78 1.13 -15.87 -0.41
C THR A 78 1.71 -17.12 -1.09
N PRO A 79 1.60 -17.25 -2.43
CA PRO A 79 2.29 -18.31 -3.17
C PRO A 79 3.82 -18.31 -3.00
N PHE A 80 4.38 -17.20 -2.48
CA PHE A 80 5.82 -16.99 -2.34
C PHE A 80 6.29 -17.08 -0.88
N GLY A 81 5.41 -17.41 0.07
CA GLY A 81 5.71 -17.43 1.51
C GLY A 81 4.76 -16.54 2.31
N ILE A 82 5.07 -16.34 3.59
CA ILE A 82 4.19 -15.61 4.52
C ILE A 82 4.71 -14.20 4.72
N ILE A 83 3.84 -13.20 4.53
CA ILE A 83 4.08 -11.81 4.90
C ILE A 83 3.30 -11.53 6.18
N HIS A 84 3.82 -10.75 7.11
CA HIS A 84 3.09 -10.34 8.31
C HIS A 84 2.70 -8.86 8.21
N SER A 85 1.51 -8.53 8.69
CA SER A 85 1.11 -7.13 8.85
C SER A 85 1.95 -6.44 9.93
N THR A 86 2.19 -5.16 9.76
CA THR A 86 2.98 -4.36 10.70
C THR A 86 2.10 -3.74 11.80
N ASN A 87 2.71 -3.30 12.87
CA ASN A 87 2.11 -2.46 13.89
C ASN A 87 2.03 -1.02 13.37
N ILE A 88 0.82 -0.46 13.33
CA ILE A 88 0.57 0.92 12.90
C ILE A 88 0.05 1.79 14.04
N THR A 89 0.26 1.35 15.28
CA THR A 89 0.03 2.20 16.47
C THR A 89 1.14 3.26 16.59
N PRO A 90 0.95 4.33 17.39
CA PRO A 90 1.97 5.35 17.59
C PRO A 90 3.08 4.92 18.55
N ASP A 91 3.34 3.61 18.67
CA ASP A 91 4.53 3.14 19.36
C ASP A 91 5.78 3.59 18.59
N PRO A 92 6.77 4.24 19.25
CA PRO A 92 7.92 4.82 18.56
C PRO A 92 8.97 3.80 18.12
N VAL A 93 8.92 2.56 18.63
CA VAL A 93 9.94 1.54 18.37
C VAL A 93 9.43 0.50 17.38
N THR A 94 8.26 -0.07 17.64
CA THR A 94 7.70 -1.15 16.83
C THR A 94 6.53 -0.69 15.97
N GLY A 95 6.03 0.54 16.16
CA GLY A 95 4.94 1.12 15.38
C GLY A 95 5.37 2.28 14.50
N ILE A 96 4.42 3.17 14.17
CA ILE A 96 4.65 4.37 13.36
C ILE A 96 4.83 5.64 14.21
N GLY A 97 5.10 5.50 15.52
CA GLY A 97 5.19 6.63 16.45
C GLY A 97 6.26 7.67 16.10
N ALA A 98 7.33 7.24 15.44
CA ALA A 98 8.42 8.08 14.96
C ALA A 98 8.25 8.55 13.51
N TRP A 99 7.14 8.21 12.84
CA TRP A 99 6.91 8.58 11.45
C TRP A 99 6.31 9.98 11.38
N SER A 100 6.85 10.83 10.50
CA SER A 100 6.18 12.06 10.11
C SER A 100 4.96 11.79 9.24
N GLN A 101 4.06 12.77 9.12
CA GLN A 101 2.94 12.68 8.17
C GLN A 101 3.46 12.46 6.73
N ALA A 102 4.62 13.03 6.38
CA ALA A 102 5.25 12.81 5.08
C ALA A 102 5.69 11.35 4.91
N ALA A 103 6.27 10.72 5.93
CA ALA A 103 6.63 9.29 5.89
C ALA A 103 5.38 8.40 5.74
N PHE A 104 4.30 8.70 6.47
CA PHE A 104 3.03 7.99 6.32
C PHE A 104 2.43 8.19 4.93
N THR A 105 2.45 9.41 4.41
CA THR A 105 1.93 9.69 3.05
C THR A 105 2.75 8.98 1.99
N ARG A 106 4.08 8.92 2.14
CA ARG A 106 4.98 8.17 1.26
C ARG A 106 4.66 6.67 1.27
N SER A 107 4.40 6.07 2.43
CA SER A 107 4.01 4.66 2.47
C SER A 107 2.71 4.44 1.70
N MET A 108 1.69 5.24 1.95
CA MET A 108 0.39 5.13 1.28
C MET A 108 0.48 5.39 -0.23
N ARG A 109 1.29 6.37 -0.65
CA ARG A 109 1.37 6.80 -2.05
C ARG A 109 2.31 5.97 -2.90
N GLU A 110 3.39 5.48 -2.32
CA GLU A 110 4.53 4.93 -3.06
C GLU A 110 4.92 3.54 -2.57
N GLY A 111 4.37 3.07 -1.45
CA GLY A 111 4.78 1.79 -0.87
C GLY A 111 6.21 1.83 -0.37
N VAL A 112 6.66 2.94 0.24
CA VAL A 112 7.99 3.08 0.83
C VAL A 112 7.85 3.53 2.28
N ASP A 113 8.41 2.78 3.22
CA ASP A 113 8.35 3.15 4.64
C ASP A 113 9.27 4.32 4.98
N ARG A 114 9.29 4.74 6.25
CA ARG A 114 10.14 5.85 6.73
C ARG A 114 11.63 5.61 6.48
N GLU A 115 12.11 4.37 6.63
CA GLU A 115 13.51 3.99 6.46
C GLU A 115 13.94 3.83 4.99
N GLY A 116 13.03 4.00 4.04
CA GLY A 116 13.32 3.85 2.60
C GLY A 116 13.22 2.41 2.09
N ARG A 117 12.63 1.50 2.86
CA ARG A 117 12.39 0.12 2.43
C ARG A 117 11.09 0.08 1.62
N HIS A 118 11.15 -0.57 0.45
CA HIS A 118 9.97 -0.83 -0.35
C HIS A 118 9.07 -1.86 0.35
N LEU A 119 7.82 -1.47 0.58
CA LEU A 119 6.76 -2.30 1.16
C LEU A 119 6.31 -3.36 0.15
N TYR A 120 5.95 -4.54 0.62
CA TYR A 120 5.43 -5.57 -0.29
C TYR A 120 4.01 -5.15 -0.73
N PRO A 121 3.59 -5.47 -1.97
CA PRO A 121 2.26 -5.12 -2.50
C PRO A 121 1.07 -5.70 -1.72
N ALA A 122 1.32 -6.60 -0.75
CA ALA A 122 0.32 -6.99 0.25
C ALA A 122 -0.22 -5.79 1.05
N PHE A 123 0.59 -4.73 1.18
CA PHE A 123 0.10 -3.40 1.50
C PHE A 123 -0.35 -2.74 0.19
N PRO A 124 -1.66 -2.49 -0.03
CA PRO A 124 -2.21 -2.15 -1.33
C PRO A 124 -1.99 -0.68 -1.71
N TYR A 125 -0.73 -0.25 -1.75
CA TYR A 125 -0.32 1.11 -2.11
C TYR A 125 -0.61 1.44 -3.59
N ASP A 126 -0.77 0.43 -4.44
CA ASP A 126 -1.27 0.54 -5.82
C ASP A 126 -2.70 1.08 -5.89
N HIS A 127 -3.50 0.85 -4.85
CA HIS A 127 -4.79 1.49 -4.65
C HIS A 127 -4.68 2.76 -3.82
N TYR A 128 -3.93 2.73 -2.71
CA TYR A 128 -3.85 3.85 -1.79
C TYR A 128 -3.17 5.10 -2.39
N THR A 129 -2.42 4.97 -3.47
CA THR A 129 -1.90 6.11 -4.24
C THR A 129 -3.00 7.07 -4.71
N ARG A 130 -4.24 6.57 -4.88
CA ARG A 130 -5.41 7.36 -5.28
C ARG A 130 -5.93 8.26 -4.15
N VAL A 131 -5.61 7.96 -2.89
CA VAL A 131 -6.12 8.66 -1.70
C VAL A 131 -5.63 10.11 -1.67
N SER A 132 -6.51 11.02 -1.26
CA SER A 132 -6.21 12.45 -1.19
C SER A 132 -5.21 12.76 -0.07
N ASP A 133 -4.46 13.86 -0.17
CA ASP A 133 -3.58 14.29 0.93
C ASP A 133 -4.35 14.66 2.20
N ALA A 134 -5.60 15.12 2.04
CA ALA A 134 -6.48 15.42 3.17
C ALA A 134 -6.88 14.14 3.92
N ASP A 135 -7.22 13.10 3.18
CA ASP A 135 -7.61 11.80 3.73
C ASP A 135 -6.39 11.09 4.36
N ASN A 136 -5.22 11.17 3.74
CA ASN A 136 -3.97 10.67 4.34
C ASN A 136 -3.64 11.40 5.65
N ARG A 137 -3.85 12.73 5.71
CA ARG A 137 -3.69 13.49 6.95
C ARG A 137 -4.66 13.05 8.03
N ALA A 138 -5.92 12.82 7.68
CA ALA A 138 -6.95 12.37 8.61
C ALA A 138 -6.64 10.96 9.15
N LEU A 139 -6.27 10.03 8.26
CA LEU A 139 -5.82 8.68 8.62
C LEU A 139 -4.63 8.72 9.58
N TYR A 140 -3.61 9.51 9.25
CA TYR A 140 -2.43 9.68 10.11
C TYR A 140 -2.84 10.22 11.49
N ALA A 141 -3.63 11.29 11.56
CA ALA A 141 -4.11 11.83 12.84
C ALA A 141 -4.87 10.79 13.67
N TYR A 142 -5.75 10.00 13.04
CA TYR A 142 -6.45 8.92 13.73
C TYR A 142 -5.51 7.83 14.26
N LEU A 143 -4.55 7.38 13.46
CA LEU A 143 -3.60 6.36 13.88
C LEU A 143 -2.70 6.87 15.02
N MET A 144 -2.24 8.11 14.94
CA MET A 144 -1.39 8.73 15.96
C MET A 144 -2.09 9.01 17.30
N THR A 145 -3.42 8.90 17.35
CA THR A 145 -4.20 8.98 18.60
C THR A 145 -4.55 7.61 19.19
N ARG A 146 -4.14 6.51 18.53
CA ARG A 146 -4.36 5.17 19.08
C ARG A 146 -3.49 4.93 20.30
N ARG A 147 -3.90 3.96 21.13
CA ARG A 147 -3.08 3.49 22.24
C ARG A 147 -1.81 2.84 21.64
N PRO A 148 -0.60 3.28 22.03
CA PRO A 148 0.64 2.62 21.64
C PRO A 148 0.64 1.18 22.11
N VAL A 149 1.15 0.28 21.27
CA VAL A 149 1.33 -1.13 21.61
C VAL A 149 2.71 -1.53 21.13
N VAL A 150 3.53 -2.05 22.05
CA VAL A 150 4.80 -2.69 21.70
C VAL A 150 4.50 -4.11 21.25
N THR A 151 5.11 -4.51 20.13
CA THR A 151 4.92 -5.84 19.53
C THR A 151 6.21 -6.36 18.93
N ASP A 152 6.47 -7.64 19.15
CA ASP A 152 7.47 -8.36 18.37
C ASP A 152 6.85 -8.75 17.03
N GLU A 153 7.15 -7.99 15.99
CA GLU A 153 6.67 -8.29 14.64
C GLU A 153 7.37 -9.55 14.10
N PRO A 154 6.63 -10.60 13.70
CA PRO A 154 7.24 -11.76 13.08
C PRO A 154 7.90 -11.37 11.75
N ALA A 155 9.11 -11.89 11.51
CA ALA A 155 9.78 -11.70 10.24
C ALA A 155 8.97 -12.31 9.08
N ASN A 156 9.09 -11.73 7.89
CA ASN A 156 8.49 -12.29 6.68
C ASN A 156 9.24 -13.58 6.27
N GLY A 157 8.49 -14.60 5.90
CA GLY A 157 9.00 -15.90 5.45
C GLY A 157 9.07 -16.01 3.93
N LEU A 158 9.67 -15.04 3.26
CA LEU A 158 9.88 -15.08 1.80
C LEU A 158 11.27 -15.67 1.46
N PRO A 159 11.43 -16.44 0.38
CA PRO A 159 12.72 -16.96 -0.05
C PRO A 159 13.51 -15.89 -0.83
N PHE A 160 14.81 -16.12 -0.99
CA PHE A 160 15.61 -15.36 -1.95
C PHE A 160 15.08 -15.57 -3.38
N PRO A 161 15.01 -14.51 -4.22
CA PRO A 161 15.41 -13.13 -3.96
C PRO A 161 14.30 -12.22 -3.38
N LEU A 162 13.08 -12.75 -3.19
CA LEU A 162 11.92 -11.97 -2.76
C LEU A 162 12.01 -11.42 -1.33
N ASN A 163 12.91 -11.97 -0.50
CA ASN A 163 13.21 -11.43 0.82
C ASN A 163 14.02 -10.10 0.78
N VAL A 164 14.61 -9.76 -0.36
CA VAL A 164 15.37 -8.51 -0.53
C VAL A 164 14.41 -7.41 -0.97
N ARG A 165 14.05 -6.50 -0.05
CA ARG A 165 13.07 -5.42 -0.29
C ARG A 165 13.33 -4.60 -1.55
N MET A 166 14.60 -4.37 -1.90
CA MET A 166 14.98 -3.61 -3.10
C MET A 166 14.47 -4.23 -4.41
N THR A 167 14.25 -5.56 -4.44
CA THR A 167 13.67 -6.22 -5.62
C THR A 167 12.24 -5.74 -5.93
N VAL A 168 11.52 -5.26 -4.91
CA VAL A 168 10.18 -4.68 -5.07
C VAL A 168 10.22 -3.38 -5.90
N ALA A 169 11.32 -2.63 -5.88
CA ALA A 169 11.47 -1.45 -6.74
C ALA A 169 11.42 -1.81 -8.22
N GLY A 170 11.99 -2.97 -8.60
CA GLY A 170 11.91 -3.51 -9.95
C GLY A 170 10.49 -3.94 -10.32
N TRP A 171 9.75 -4.55 -9.38
CA TRP A 171 8.32 -4.84 -9.57
C TRP A 171 7.52 -3.55 -9.74
N LYS A 172 7.75 -2.53 -8.90
CA LYS A 172 7.08 -1.22 -8.99
C LYS A 172 7.33 -0.56 -10.36
N ALA A 173 8.56 -0.61 -10.86
CA ALA A 173 8.89 -0.06 -12.18
C ALA A 173 8.06 -0.66 -13.33
N LEU A 174 7.57 -1.89 -13.17
CA LEU A 174 6.80 -2.60 -14.19
C LEU A 174 5.29 -2.55 -13.98
N PHE A 175 4.84 -2.46 -12.72
CA PHE A 175 3.44 -2.72 -12.37
C PHE A 175 2.78 -1.64 -11.51
N PHE A 176 3.52 -0.68 -10.96
CA PHE A 176 2.97 0.36 -10.10
C PHE A 176 2.76 1.66 -10.88
N GLU A 177 1.51 2.13 -10.92
CA GLU A 177 1.12 3.41 -11.51
C GLU A 177 0.76 4.43 -10.42
N PRO A 178 1.70 5.29 -9.99
CA PRO A 178 1.41 6.29 -8.98
C PRO A 178 0.44 7.35 -9.49
N GLY A 179 -0.44 7.85 -8.62
CA GLY A 179 -1.20 9.05 -8.90
C GLY A 179 -2.49 9.18 -8.11
N ALA A 180 -2.76 10.40 -7.65
CA ALA A 180 -4.02 10.74 -6.98
C ALA A 180 -5.23 10.50 -7.89
N PHE A 181 -6.38 10.19 -7.28
CA PHE A 181 -7.64 10.09 -7.99
C PHE A 181 -7.98 11.41 -8.72
N GLN A 182 -8.40 11.29 -9.98
CA GLN A 182 -8.82 12.43 -10.80
C GLN A 182 -10.32 12.30 -11.09
N PRO A 183 -11.17 13.20 -10.57
CA PRO A 183 -12.60 13.19 -10.87
C PRO A 183 -12.85 13.37 -12.37
N ASP A 184 -13.74 12.56 -12.93
CA ASP A 184 -14.20 12.72 -14.31
C ASP A 184 -15.24 13.85 -14.37
N PRO A 185 -14.97 14.97 -15.08
CA PRO A 185 -15.88 16.10 -15.14
C PRO A 185 -17.19 15.79 -15.87
N SER A 186 -17.26 14.70 -16.64
CA SER A 186 -18.48 14.24 -17.29
C SER A 186 -19.41 13.45 -16.35
N ARG A 187 -18.96 13.15 -15.11
CA ARG A 187 -19.70 12.36 -14.12
C ARG A 187 -20.21 13.21 -12.98
N SER A 188 -21.27 12.74 -12.33
CA SER A 188 -21.80 13.37 -11.13
C SER A 188 -20.81 13.25 -9.96
N ALA A 189 -20.90 14.18 -9.01
CA ALA A 189 -20.07 14.14 -7.79
C ALA A 189 -20.24 12.84 -6.99
N VAL A 190 -21.46 12.27 -6.97
CA VAL A 190 -21.74 11.00 -6.30
C VAL A 190 -21.01 9.83 -6.96
N LEU A 191 -20.97 9.78 -8.30
CA LEU A 191 -20.25 8.74 -9.02
C LEU A 191 -18.74 8.87 -8.84
N ASN A 192 -18.19 10.09 -8.92
CA ASN A 192 -16.77 10.32 -8.65
C ASN A 192 -16.39 9.94 -7.22
N ARG A 193 -17.25 10.23 -6.23
CA ARG A 193 -17.04 9.79 -4.84
C ARG A 193 -17.07 8.27 -4.72
N GLY A 194 -18.00 7.59 -5.38
CA GLY A 194 -18.06 6.13 -5.40
C GLY A 194 -16.79 5.51 -5.98
N ALA A 195 -16.34 6.01 -7.14
CA ALA A 195 -15.10 5.57 -7.77
C ALA A 195 -13.88 5.78 -6.86
N TYR A 196 -13.75 6.96 -6.24
CA TYR A 196 -12.69 7.24 -5.28
C TYR A 196 -12.63 6.22 -4.12
N LEU A 197 -13.78 5.88 -3.54
CA LEU A 197 -13.83 4.93 -2.43
C LEU A 197 -13.51 3.50 -2.87
N VAL A 198 -13.97 3.10 -4.06
CA VAL A 198 -13.80 1.74 -4.61
C VAL A 198 -12.38 1.51 -5.12
N GLU A 199 -11.79 2.49 -5.79
CA GLU A 199 -10.46 2.40 -6.41
C GLU A 199 -9.33 2.78 -5.45
N GLY A 200 -9.63 3.60 -4.43
CA GLY A 200 -8.71 4.02 -3.37
C GLY A 200 -8.78 3.12 -2.14
N LEU A 201 -9.19 3.67 -0.99
CA LEU A 201 -9.11 2.95 0.31
C LEU A 201 -9.88 1.63 0.33
N GLY A 202 -11.05 1.54 -0.28
CA GLY A 202 -11.81 0.30 -0.32
C GLY A 202 -11.16 -0.79 -1.18
N HIS A 203 -10.23 -0.42 -2.07
CA HIS A 203 -9.42 -1.29 -2.92
C HIS A 203 -10.22 -2.45 -3.58
N CYS A 204 -11.53 -2.25 -3.82
CA CYS A 204 -12.40 -3.33 -4.28
C CYS A 204 -12.05 -3.73 -5.72
N GLY A 205 -11.47 -2.79 -6.48
CA GLY A 205 -10.90 -3.05 -7.79
C GLY A 205 -9.88 -4.19 -7.80
N GLY A 206 -9.15 -4.41 -6.70
CA GLY A 206 -8.12 -5.46 -6.60
C GLY A 206 -8.67 -6.90 -6.69
N CYS A 207 -9.98 -7.10 -6.45
CA CYS A 207 -10.64 -8.40 -6.62
C CYS A 207 -11.69 -8.41 -7.74
N LEU A 208 -12.24 -7.24 -8.09
CA LEU A 208 -13.36 -7.12 -9.03
C LEU A 208 -12.93 -6.94 -10.48
N VAL A 209 -11.65 -6.62 -10.75
CA VAL A 209 -11.07 -6.88 -12.06
C VAL A 209 -10.74 -8.36 -12.13
N ALA A 210 -11.30 -9.05 -13.12
CA ALA A 210 -11.01 -10.46 -13.38
C ALA A 210 -9.51 -10.69 -13.27
N ALA A 211 -9.13 -11.80 -12.61
CA ALA A 211 -7.77 -12.31 -12.56
C ALA A 211 -7.10 -12.21 -13.94
N VAL A 212 -6.40 -11.11 -14.18
CA VAL A 212 -5.32 -11.08 -15.16
C VAL A 212 -4.15 -11.63 -14.36
N PRO A 213 -3.65 -12.82 -14.71
CA PRO A 213 -2.55 -13.42 -13.98
C PRO A 213 -1.35 -12.49 -14.07
N VAL A 214 -0.34 -12.77 -13.26
CA VAL A 214 1.03 -12.26 -13.37
C VAL A 214 1.54 -12.44 -14.81
N SER A 215 1.16 -11.57 -15.75
CA SER A 215 1.56 -11.56 -17.15
C SER A 215 0.93 -10.38 -17.90
N VAL A 216 1.79 -9.50 -18.39
CA VAL A 216 1.61 -8.72 -19.63
C VAL A 216 0.55 -7.61 -19.58
N GLY A 217 1.03 -6.37 -19.49
CA GLY A 217 0.22 -5.19 -19.78
C GLY A 217 -0.37 -5.24 -21.18
N VAL A 218 -1.50 -4.56 -21.37
CA VAL A 218 -2.04 -3.96 -22.60
C VAL A 218 -3.55 -3.74 -22.39
N LEU A 219 -3.91 -2.45 -22.40
CA LEU A 219 -5.20 -1.84 -22.74
C LEU A 219 -6.20 -1.53 -21.62
N SER A 220 -6.20 -0.24 -21.30
CA SER A 220 -7.41 0.59 -21.30
C SER A 220 -8.49 0.07 -22.25
N THR A 221 -9.52 -0.60 -21.72
CA THR A 221 -10.91 -0.55 -22.19
C THR A 221 -11.72 -1.60 -21.44
N SER A 222 -12.45 -1.20 -20.41
CA SER A 222 -13.59 -1.99 -19.91
C SER A 222 -14.60 -1.11 -19.20
N TYR A 223 -15.03 -0.05 -19.89
CA TYR A 223 -16.26 0.69 -19.58
C TYR A 223 -17.54 -0.10 -19.98
N GLY A 224 -17.47 -1.43 -20.02
CA GLY A 224 -18.54 -2.32 -20.49
C GLY A 224 -19.24 -3.15 -19.41
N ALA A 225 -18.60 -3.41 -18.26
CA ALA A 225 -19.10 -4.38 -17.28
C ALA A 225 -20.24 -3.86 -16.37
N LEU A 226 -20.54 -2.56 -16.39
CA LEU A 226 -21.58 -1.97 -15.54
C LEU A 226 -23.02 -2.12 -16.10
N ARG A 227 -23.21 -2.63 -17.32
CA ARG A 227 -24.57 -2.88 -17.86
C ARG A 227 -25.21 -4.18 -17.37
N ASP A 228 -24.43 -5.10 -16.81
CA ASP A 228 -24.94 -6.43 -16.40
C ASP A 228 -25.20 -6.54 -14.88
N CYS A 229 -24.89 -5.51 -14.09
CA CYS A 229 -25.12 -5.52 -12.63
C CYS A 229 -26.60 -5.42 -12.21
N VAL A 230 -27.52 -5.06 -13.13
CA VAL A 230 -28.97 -5.08 -12.83
C VAL A 230 -29.53 -6.51 -12.90
N GLY A 231 -28.85 -7.46 -13.55
CA GLY A 231 -29.30 -8.85 -13.64
C GLY A 231 -28.98 -9.72 -12.42
N LEU A 232 -27.93 -9.38 -11.66
CA LEU A 232 -27.44 -10.22 -10.55
C LEU A 232 -28.06 -9.89 -9.19
N LEU A 233 -28.71 -8.73 -9.04
CA LEU A 233 -29.57 -8.43 -7.88
C LEU A 233 -30.94 -9.12 -7.94
N GLY A 234 -31.30 -9.75 -9.06
CA GLY A 234 -32.52 -10.54 -9.23
C GLY A 234 -32.47 -11.97 -8.67
N TRP A 235 -31.29 -12.45 -8.23
CA TRP A 235 -31.11 -13.83 -7.74
C TRP A 235 -31.14 -13.97 -6.20
N ALA A 236 -31.24 -12.86 -5.45
CA ALA A 236 -31.28 -12.87 -3.99
C ALA A 236 -32.69 -12.68 -3.38
N MET A 237 -33.74 -12.71 -4.20
CA MET A 237 -35.13 -12.72 -3.73
C MET A 237 -35.91 -13.85 -4.42
N GLY A 238 -35.74 -15.07 -3.91
CA GLY A 238 -36.61 -16.20 -4.24
C GLY A 238 -37.94 -16.11 -3.46
N PRO A 239 -39.09 -16.48 -4.06
CA PRO A 239 -40.39 -16.36 -3.43
C PRO A 239 -40.69 -17.55 -2.49
N ARG A 240 -41.14 -17.21 -1.27
CA ARG A 240 -41.72 -18.06 -0.21
C ARG A 240 -40.77 -18.96 0.57
#